data_AF-A0A529MGB9-F1
#
_entry.id   AF-A0A529MGB9-F1
#
_cell.length_a   1.000
_cell.length_b   1.000
_cell.length_c   1.000
_cell.angle_alpha   90.00
_cell.angle_beta   90.00
_cell.angle_gamma   90.00
#
_symmetry.space_group_name_H-M   'P 1'
#
loop_
_entity.id
_entity.type
_entity.pdbx_description
1 polymer ?
#
loop_
_entity_poly.entity_id
_entity_poly.type
_entity_poly.pdbx_seq_one_letter_code
_entity_poly.pdbx_strand_id
1 'polypeptide(L)'
;MEQVRNLTPAPTSGIIASSVYLSGKRVADIAIEQAGEWAAKPGHVVWIGLLEPDRNLLLRVQAQFHLHDLAIEDAEHPHARPKIEQYGDALFIVART
;
A
#
# COMPACT_ATOMS: atom_id res chain seq x y z
N MET A 1 10.78 12.94 24.20
CA MET A 1 9.64 13.07 23.27
C MET A 1 10.22 13.47 21.93
N GLU A 2 10.49 12.48 21.10
CA GLU A 2 11.21 12.67 19.83
C GLU A 2 10.23 13.22 18.81
N GLN A 3 10.55 14.38 18.25
CA GLN A 3 9.72 15.04 17.25
C GLN A 3 9.60 14.13 16.03
N VAL A 4 8.37 13.70 15.75
CA VAL A 4 8.00 13.04 14.50
C VAL A 4 8.32 14.06 13.39
N ARG A 5 9.44 13.86 12.69
CA ARG A 5 9.75 14.65 11.49
C ARG A 5 8.72 14.26 10.43
N ASN A 6 7.73 15.11 10.23
CA ASN A 6 6.80 15.00 9.11
C ASN A 6 7.58 15.22 7.82
N LEU A 7 8.12 14.14 7.25
CA LEU A 7 8.53 14.10 5.86
C LEU A 7 7.26 13.89 5.06
N THR A 8 6.59 14.98 4.67
CA THR A 8 5.49 14.90 3.71
C THR A 8 6.11 14.63 2.34
N PRO A 9 5.96 13.42 1.76
CA PRO A 9 6.40 13.20 0.38
C PRO A 9 5.65 14.15 -0.56
N ALA A 10 6.30 14.60 -1.63
CA ALA A 10 5.67 15.41 -2.66
C ALA A 10 4.43 14.66 -3.22
N PRO A 11 3.33 15.37 -3.54
CA PRO A 11 2.13 14.74 -4.07
C PRO A 11 2.47 14.04 -5.38
N THR A 12 2.53 12.71 -5.33
CA THR A 12 2.58 11.87 -6.53
C THR A 12 1.13 11.59 -6.90
N SER A 13 0.77 11.86 -8.15
CA SER A 13 -0.59 11.61 -8.65
C SER A 13 -1.03 10.19 -8.28
N GLY A 14 -2.24 10.07 -7.73
CA GLY A 14 -2.86 8.79 -7.35
C GLY A 14 -2.49 8.22 -5.98
N ILE A 15 -1.62 8.86 -5.18
CA ILE A 15 -1.40 8.49 -3.77
C ILE A 15 -2.25 9.40 -2.87
N ILE A 16 -3.14 8.80 -2.08
CA ILE A 16 -3.98 9.50 -1.09
C ILE A 16 -3.40 9.36 0.32
N ALA A 17 -2.77 8.22 0.62
CA ALA A 17 -2.11 7.98 1.91
C ALA A 17 -0.95 7.01 1.75
N SER A 18 0.09 7.20 2.55
CA SER A 18 1.21 6.25 2.70
C SER A 18 1.79 6.45 4.10
N SER A 19 1.30 5.66 5.04
CA SER A 19 1.55 5.87 6.47
C SER A 19 1.85 4.57 7.20
N VAL A 20 2.67 4.67 8.23
CA VAL A 20 3.04 3.57 9.12
C VAL A 20 2.30 3.69 10.43
N TYR A 21 1.81 2.56 10.93
CA TYR A 21 1.15 2.43 12.22
C TYR A 21 1.91 1.44 13.10
N LEU A 22 1.95 1.71 14.40
CA LEU A 22 2.43 0.80 15.45
C LEU A 22 1.40 0.79 16.58
N SER A 23 0.92 -0.41 16.94
CA SER A 23 -0.11 -0.57 17.98
C SER A 23 -1.34 0.34 17.76
N GLY A 24 -1.79 0.44 16.51
CA GLY A 24 -2.96 1.23 16.10
C GLY A 24 -2.75 2.74 16.02
N LYS A 25 -1.55 3.26 16.30
CA LYS A 25 -1.24 4.70 16.21
C LYS A 25 -0.37 4.98 14.99
N ARG A 26 -0.69 6.03 14.23
CA ARG A 26 0.18 6.50 13.14
C ARG A 26 1.48 7.03 13.72
N VAL A 27 2.61 6.57 13.18
CA VAL A 27 3.96 6.94 13.65
C VAL A 27 4.80 7.66 12.59
N ALA A 28 4.48 7.48 11.31
CA ALA A 28 5.16 8.15 10.20
C ALA A 28 4.28 8.22 8.94
N ASP A 29 4.51 9.22 8.10
CA ASP A 29 4.17 9.19 6.68
C ASP A 29 5.45 8.89 5.90
N ILE A 30 5.36 8.06 4.85
CA ILE A 30 6.53 7.48 4.17
C ILE A 30 6.37 7.53 2.65
N ALA A 31 7.50 7.56 1.94
CA ALA A 31 7.51 7.27 0.51
C ALA A 31 7.20 5.78 0.25
N ILE A 32 6.66 5.45 -0.93
CA ILE A 32 6.35 4.07 -1.32
C ILE A 32 7.60 3.19 -1.24
N GLU A 33 8.75 3.74 -1.64
CA GLU A 33 10.05 3.06 -1.67
C GLU A 33 10.52 2.55 -0.30
N GLN A 34 9.94 3.07 0.79
CA GLN A 34 10.28 2.69 2.16
C GLN A 34 9.26 1.69 2.74
N ALA A 35 8.18 1.40 2.02
CA ALA A 35 7.04 0.66 2.55
C ALA A 35 7.41 -0.77 2.95
N GLY A 36 8.19 -1.48 2.12
CA GLY A 36 8.64 -2.84 2.42
C GLY A 36 9.51 -2.91 3.67
N GLU A 37 10.46 -1.97 3.81
CA GLU A 37 11.33 -1.90 4.98
C GLU A 37 10.56 -1.64 6.29
N TRP A 38 9.53 -0.79 6.23
CA TRP A 38 8.67 -0.54 7.39
C TRP A 38 7.75 -1.71 7.71
N ALA A 39 7.18 -2.37 6.71
CA ALA A 39 6.30 -3.52 6.88
C ALA A 39 7.05 -4.73 7.47
N ALA A 40 8.35 -4.87 7.19
CA ALA A 40 9.18 -5.93 7.76
C ALA A 40 9.47 -5.76 9.26
N LYS A 41 9.23 -4.57 9.84
CA LYS A 41 9.48 -4.33 11.27
C LYS A 41 8.36 -4.95 12.13
N PRO A 42 8.69 -5.69 13.20
CA PRO A 42 7.69 -6.30 14.07
C PRO A 42 6.66 -5.29 14.60
N GLY A 43 5.37 -5.66 14.54
CA GLY A 43 4.26 -4.87 15.06
C GLY A 43 3.89 -3.63 14.23
N HIS A 44 4.60 -3.35 13.14
CA HIS A 44 4.29 -2.24 12.24
C HIS A 44 3.31 -2.67 11.16
N VAL A 45 2.44 -1.75 10.76
CA VAL A 45 1.52 -1.91 9.63
C VAL A 45 1.67 -0.71 8.72
N VAL A 46 1.88 -0.97 7.43
CA VAL A 46 1.90 0.08 6.40
C VAL A 46 0.54 0.14 5.72
N TRP A 47 -0.03 1.33 5.66
CA TRP A 47 -1.29 1.60 4.96
C TRP A 47 -1.04 2.52 3.77
N ILE A 48 -1.35 2.02 2.57
CA ILE A 48 -1.24 2.78 1.32
C ILE A 48 -2.63 2.92 0.73
N GLY A 49 -3.08 4.16 0.57
CA GLY A 49 -4.33 4.50 -0.12
C GLY A 49 -4.00 5.02 -1.51
N LEU A 50 -4.50 4.34 -2.53
CA LEU A 50 -4.35 4.72 -3.93
C LEU A 50 -5.70 5.11 -4.54
N LEU A 51 -5.72 6.15 -5.37
CA LEU A 51 -6.90 6.56 -6.13
C LEU A 51 -6.50 6.65 -7.60
N GLU A 52 -7.17 5.88 -8.46
CA GLU A 52 -6.88 5.83 -9.89
C GLU A 52 -5.37 5.74 -10.19
N PRO A 53 -4.62 4.81 -9.55
CA PRO A 53 -3.18 4.73 -9.73
C PRO A 53 -2.83 4.33 -11.16
N ASP A 54 -1.76 4.90 -11.69
CA ASP A 54 -1.19 4.40 -12.94
C ASP A 54 -0.43 3.08 -12.73
N ARG A 55 -0.12 2.39 -13.83
CA ARG A 55 0.62 1.13 -13.80
C ARG A 55 1.97 1.25 -13.11
N ASN A 56 2.69 2.36 -13.30
CA ASN A 56 4.01 2.54 -12.72
C ASN A 56 3.95 2.61 -11.19
N LEU A 57 2.92 3.26 -10.64
CA LEU A 57 2.66 3.32 -9.21
C LEU A 57 2.28 1.94 -8.65
N LEU A 58 1.44 1.18 -9.35
CA LEU A 58 1.13 -0.20 -8.97
C LEU A 58 2.37 -1.09 -8.94
N LEU A 59 3.26 -1.00 -9.95
CA LEU A 59 4.51 -1.75 -10.00
C LEU A 59 5.48 -1.35 -8.86
N ARG A 60 5.50 -0.08 -8.45
CA ARG A 60 6.26 0.35 -7.27
C ARG A 60 5.74 -0.30 -5.99
N VAL A 61 4.42 -0.39 -5.82
CA VAL A 61 3.82 -1.10 -4.68
C VAL A 61 4.12 -2.59 -4.76
N GLN A 62 3.99 -3.19 -5.94
CA GLN A 62 4.30 -4.60 -6.18
C GLN A 62 5.71 -4.95 -5.69
N ALA A 63 6.71 -4.14 -6.05
CA ALA A 63 8.11 -4.35 -5.68
C ALA A 63 8.36 -4.32 -4.16
N GLN A 64 7.54 -3.56 -3.41
CA GLN A 64 7.72 -3.37 -1.96
C GLN A 64 7.13 -4.50 -1.12
N PHE A 65 6.09 -5.17 -1.62
CA PHE A 65 5.37 -6.22 -0.89
C PHE A 65 5.43 -7.59 -1.58
N HIS A 66 6.18 -7.70 -2.68
CA HIS A 66 6.27 -8.90 -3.50
C HIS A 66 4.90 -9.42 -3.94
N LEU A 67 4.00 -8.51 -4.34
CA LEU A 67 2.65 -8.88 -4.76
C LEU A 67 2.69 -9.69 -6.06
N HIS A 68 1.81 -10.67 -6.15
CA HIS A 68 1.67 -11.50 -7.35
C HIS A 68 1.21 -10.67 -8.55
N ASP A 69 1.69 -10.97 -9.76
CA ASP A 69 1.35 -10.23 -10.99
C ASP A 69 -0.16 -10.11 -11.22
N LEU A 70 -0.89 -11.21 -11.03
CA LEU A 70 -2.36 -11.23 -11.09
C LEU A 70 -3.05 -10.21 -10.18
N ALA A 71 -2.49 -9.89 -9.00
CA ALA A 71 -3.06 -8.87 -8.12
C ALA A 71 -2.90 -7.45 -8.71
N ILE A 72 -1.84 -7.21 -9.48
CA ILE A 72 -1.64 -5.96 -10.21
C ILE A 72 -2.59 -5.88 -11.41
N GLU A 73 -2.71 -6.96 -12.18
CA GLU A 73 -3.65 -7.05 -13.30
C GLU A 73 -5.10 -6.83 -12.84
N ASP A 74 -5.51 -7.44 -11.71
CA ASP A 74 -6.84 -7.25 -11.16
C ASP A 74 -7.06 -5.81 -10.64
N ALA A 75 -6.04 -5.18 -10.07
CA ALA A 75 -6.11 -3.77 -9.64
C ALA A 75 -6.23 -2.79 -10.82
N GLU A 76 -5.66 -3.13 -11.98
CA GLU A 76 -5.83 -2.36 -13.23
C GLU A 76 -7.22 -2.49 -13.85
N HIS A 77 -7.97 -3.57 -13.55
CA HIS A 77 -9.26 -3.88 -14.16
C HIS A 77 -10.41 -3.91 -13.12
N PRO A 78 -10.88 -2.75 -12.60
CA PRO A 78 -11.76 -2.62 -11.43
C PRO A 78 -13.21 -3.09 -11.63
N HIS A 79 -13.54 -3.81 -12.71
CA HIS A 79 -14.90 -4.28 -13.00
C HIS A 79 -15.20 -5.71 -12.54
N ALA A 80 -14.28 -6.33 -11.81
CA ALA A 80 -14.49 -7.65 -11.22
C ALA A 80 -15.73 -7.68 -10.30
N ARG A 81 -16.40 -8.84 -10.28
CA ARG A 81 -17.42 -9.13 -9.25
C ARG A 81 -16.75 -9.15 -7.87
N PRO A 82 -17.45 -8.79 -6.79
CA PRO A 82 -16.89 -8.90 -5.44
C PRO A 82 -16.30 -10.31 -5.20
N LYS A 83 -15.06 -10.36 -4.71
CA LYS A 83 -14.31 -11.60 -4.53
C LYS A 83 -13.25 -11.44 -3.45
N ILE A 84 -12.82 -12.59 -2.90
CA ILE A 84 -11.67 -12.71 -2.01
C ILE A 84 -10.82 -13.85 -2.55
N GLU A 85 -9.55 -13.59 -2.84
CA GLU A 85 -8.61 -14.56 -3.39
C GLU A 85 -7.29 -14.48 -2.62
N GLN A 86 -6.63 -15.62 -2.44
CA GLN A 86 -5.32 -15.69 -1.80
C GLN A 86 -4.24 -15.91 -2.86
N TYR A 87 -3.23 -15.04 -2.86
CA TYR A 87 -2.04 -15.15 -3.70
C TYR A 87 -0.80 -15.27 -2.83
N GLY A 88 -0.36 -16.51 -2.59
CA GLY A 88 0.73 -16.78 -1.65
C GLY A 88 0.39 -16.27 -0.24
N ASP A 89 1.18 -15.33 0.26
CA ASP A 89 0.99 -14.69 1.57
C ASP A 89 0.11 -13.43 1.53
N ALA A 90 -0.40 -13.06 0.34
CA ALA A 90 -1.26 -11.90 0.15
C ALA A 90 -2.74 -12.29 0.00
N LEU A 91 -3.62 -11.45 0.53
CA LEU A 91 -5.07 -11.53 0.32
C LEU A 91 -5.50 -10.40 -0.63
N PHE A 92 -6.17 -10.75 -1.71
CA PHE A 92 -6.77 -9.81 -2.65
C PHE A 92 -8.28 -9.75 -2.44
N ILE A 93 -8.83 -8.54 -2.33
CA ILE A 93 -10.25 -8.32 -2.06
C ILE A 93 -10.78 -7.29 -3.05
N VAL A 94 -11.87 -7.65 -3.72
CA VAL A 94 -12.72 -6.72 -4.47
C VAL A 94 -14.01 -6.54 -3.69
N ALA A 95 -14.30 -5.32 -3.25
CA ALA A 95 -15.53 -4.96 -2.55
C ALA A 95 -16.39 -4.02 -3.39
N ARG A 96 -17.71 -4.09 -3.21
CA ARG A 96 -18.68 -3.13 -3.72
C ARG A 96 -19.62 -2.76 -2.58
N THR A 97 -20.02 -1.50 -2.52
CA THR A 97 -20.92 -0.95 -1.50
C THR A 97 -22.22 -0.49 -2.13
#